data_AF-A0ABD5U9V3-F1
#
_entry.id   AF-A0ABD5U9V3-F1
#
_cell.length_a   1.000
_cell.length_b   1.000
_cell.length_c   1.000
_cell.angle_alpha   90.00
_cell.angle_beta   90.00
_cell.angle_gamma   90.00
#
_symmetry.space_group_name_H-M   'P 1'
#
loop_
_entity.id
_entity.type
_entity.pdbx_description
1 polymer ?
#
loop_
_entity_poly.entity_id
_entity_poly.type
_entity_poly.pdbx_seq_one_letter_code
_entity_poly.pdbx_strand_id
1 'polypeptide(L)'
;MGGWGSGRDSYATTPNVEECHTLDVNAFTELVDHPGAFGPYAWYDNGGNGDKVAEIGVRALPVDDASVERATHLRVEYTVTDNRTDETTDHAYPIALNYTACNFGGSRPWFRCPMVGCGTRIGKLYRPLNGQIFACRECHELGYRSCRESGDEVKQAERRYRRAYAKIDSNNRRPHPNSTDYPYPPGRPAGMHRETYETHLTKLRDAYHEWQDASLTELHALAESVGVEVPPG
;
A
#
# COMPACT_ATOMS: atom_id res chain seq x y z
N MET A 1 -29.22 0.14 3.22
CA MET A 1 -29.10 0.82 1.92
C MET A 1 -27.62 1.06 1.66
N GLY A 2 -26.99 0.20 0.87
CA GLY A 2 -25.57 0.31 0.51
C GLY A 2 -25.43 1.27 -0.67
N GLY A 3 -24.56 2.27 -0.53
CA GLY A 3 -24.29 3.25 -1.57
C GLY A 3 -23.35 2.72 -2.66
N TRP A 4 -23.45 3.30 -3.85
CA TRP A 4 -22.48 3.13 -4.93
C TRP A 4 -21.05 3.36 -4.41
N GLY A 5 -20.18 2.39 -4.66
CA GLY A 5 -18.81 2.32 -4.11
C GLY A 5 -18.55 1.12 -3.19
N SER A 6 -19.54 0.29 -2.88
CA SER A 6 -19.34 -0.99 -2.17
C SER A 6 -18.93 -2.16 -3.08
N GLY A 7 -18.81 -1.93 -4.39
CA GLY A 7 -18.32 -2.91 -5.34
C GLY A 7 -16.81 -3.09 -5.19
N ARG A 8 -16.37 -4.32 -4.88
CA ARG A 8 -15.01 -4.76 -5.18
C ARG A 8 -14.89 -4.92 -6.70
N ASP A 9 -14.72 -3.83 -7.43
CA ASP A 9 -14.26 -3.90 -8.82
C ASP A 9 -12.75 -4.06 -8.82
N SER A 10 -12.32 -5.29 -8.56
CA SER A 10 -10.99 -5.75 -8.92
C SER A 10 -11.10 -6.78 -10.03
N TYR A 11 -11.00 -6.31 -11.27
CA TYR A 11 -10.83 -7.16 -12.47
C TYR A 11 -9.49 -7.92 -12.49
N ALA A 12 -8.61 -7.73 -11.49
CA ALA A 12 -7.33 -8.42 -11.38
C ALA A 12 -7.33 -9.42 -10.22
N THR A 13 -7.09 -10.70 -10.53
CA THR A 13 -6.96 -11.81 -9.58
C THR A 13 -5.67 -11.76 -8.75
N THR A 14 -4.70 -10.91 -9.11
CA THR A 14 -3.40 -10.82 -8.43
C THR A 14 -3.46 -9.84 -7.24
N PRO A 15 -2.95 -10.18 -6.05
CA PRO A 15 -2.90 -9.27 -4.90
C PRO A 15 -2.08 -8.00 -5.19
N ASN A 16 -2.38 -6.89 -4.50
CA ASN A 16 -1.57 -5.66 -4.58
C ASN A 16 -0.56 -5.58 -3.43
N VAL A 17 0.45 -4.73 -3.59
CA VAL A 17 1.52 -4.53 -2.60
C VAL A 17 0.95 -4.09 -1.25
N GLU A 18 -0.09 -3.26 -1.25
CA GLU A 18 -0.68 -2.68 -0.04
C GLU A 18 -1.54 -3.67 0.76
N GLU A 19 -1.92 -4.79 0.16
CA GLU A 19 -2.61 -5.92 0.79
C GLU A 19 -1.63 -6.97 1.33
N CYS A 20 -0.32 -6.79 1.12
CA CYS A 20 0.69 -7.76 1.56
C CYS A 20 1.20 -7.46 2.97
N HIS A 21 1.54 -8.51 3.70
CA HIS A 21 2.46 -8.39 4.84
C HIS A 21 3.85 -8.07 4.30
N THR A 22 4.52 -7.09 4.89
CA THR A 22 5.79 -6.56 4.38
C THR A 22 6.91 -6.69 5.39
N LEU A 23 8.05 -7.21 4.95
CA LEU A 23 9.31 -7.12 5.69
C LEU A 23 10.11 -5.96 5.13
N ASP A 24 10.41 -4.97 5.95
CA ASP A 24 11.30 -3.86 5.61
C ASP A 24 12.66 -4.08 6.28
N VAL A 25 13.72 -4.13 5.47
CA VAL A 25 15.07 -4.42 5.98
C VAL A 25 15.54 -3.40 7.01
N ASN A 26 15.04 -2.16 6.93
CA ASN A 26 15.44 -1.10 7.83
C ASN A 26 14.95 -1.35 9.27
N ALA A 27 13.86 -2.12 9.44
CA ALA A 27 13.35 -2.51 10.75
C ALA A 27 14.27 -3.49 11.49
N PHE A 28 15.23 -4.10 10.78
CA PHE A 28 16.13 -5.12 11.34
C PHE A 28 17.58 -4.61 11.49
N THR A 29 17.84 -3.32 11.27
CA THR A 29 19.21 -2.78 11.29
C THR A 29 19.94 -3.05 12.60
N GLU A 30 19.27 -2.91 13.74
CA GLU A 30 19.84 -3.25 15.05
C GLU A 30 19.93 -4.76 15.26
N LEU A 31 18.89 -5.51 14.89
CA LEU A 31 18.84 -6.96 15.05
C LEU A 31 19.98 -7.67 14.31
N VAL A 32 20.32 -7.22 13.10
CA VAL A 32 21.38 -7.84 12.28
C VAL A 32 22.78 -7.54 12.79
N ASP A 33 22.95 -6.52 13.63
CA ASP A 33 24.23 -6.20 14.28
C ASP A 33 24.44 -7.00 15.58
N HIS A 34 23.48 -7.86 15.93
CA HIS A 34 23.55 -8.78 17.08
C HIS A 34 23.24 -10.23 16.65
N PRO A 35 24.21 -10.94 16.02
CA PRO A 35 24.02 -12.34 15.63
C PRO A 35 23.56 -13.22 16.80
N GLY A 36 22.52 -14.02 16.59
CA GLY A 36 21.85 -14.83 17.61
C GLY A 36 20.60 -14.17 18.24
N ALA A 37 20.46 -12.85 18.11
CA ALA A 37 19.31 -12.11 18.62
C ALA A 37 18.00 -12.49 17.92
N PHE A 38 16.89 -12.33 18.66
CA PHE A 38 15.55 -12.63 18.21
C PHE A 38 14.59 -11.50 18.59
N GLY A 39 13.63 -11.21 17.72
CA GLY A 39 12.56 -10.28 18.01
C GLY A 39 11.29 -10.58 17.21
N PRO A 40 10.11 -10.29 17.78
CA PRO A 40 8.87 -10.33 17.02
C PRO A 40 8.83 -9.17 16.03
N TYR A 41 8.18 -9.39 14.89
CA TYR A 41 7.88 -8.36 13.91
C TYR A 41 6.39 -8.41 13.56
N ALA A 42 5.67 -7.32 13.81
CA ALA A 42 4.22 -7.26 13.73
C ALA A 42 3.72 -6.20 12.76
N TRP A 43 2.53 -6.45 12.21
CA TRP A 43 1.77 -5.49 11.41
C TRP A 43 0.52 -5.07 12.17
N TYR A 44 0.12 -3.82 11.99
CA TYR A 44 -1.02 -3.21 12.66
C TYR A 44 -1.97 -2.59 11.64
N ASP A 45 -3.27 -2.56 11.96
CA ASP A 45 -4.28 -1.96 11.11
C ASP A 45 -4.17 -0.42 11.14
N ASN A 46 -4.26 0.19 9.95
CA ASN A 46 -4.27 1.63 9.76
C ASN A 46 -5.67 2.25 9.97
N GLY A 47 -6.70 1.44 10.23
CA GLY A 47 -8.11 1.83 10.42
C GLY A 47 -8.44 2.63 11.69
N GLY A 48 -7.45 2.97 12.52
CA GLY A 48 -7.59 3.90 13.65
C GLY A 48 -7.64 3.25 15.03
N ASN A 49 -7.93 1.95 15.15
CA ASN A 49 -7.87 1.24 16.43
C ASN A 49 -6.45 0.75 16.79
N GLY A 50 -5.55 0.63 15.82
CA GLY A 50 -4.19 0.13 16.05
C GLY A 50 -4.13 -1.37 16.38
N ASP A 51 -5.15 -2.14 15.99
CA ASP A 51 -5.22 -3.57 16.26
C ASP A 51 -4.10 -4.33 15.53
N LYS A 52 -3.48 -5.29 16.23
CA LYS A 52 -2.42 -6.15 15.65
C LYS A 52 -3.02 -7.12 14.64
N VAL A 53 -2.55 -7.07 13.41
CA VAL A 53 -3.06 -7.88 12.28
C VAL A 53 -2.36 -9.24 12.22
N ALA A 54 -1.02 -9.25 12.31
CA ALA A 54 -0.25 -10.48 12.49
C ALA A 54 1.11 -10.17 13.08
N GLU A 55 1.83 -11.23 13.45
CA GLU A 55 3.18 -11.19 13.98
C GLU A 55 3.96 -12.39 13.45
N ILE A 56 5.26 -12.22 13.24
CA ILE A 56 6.20 -13.30 12.96
C ILE A 56 7.39 -13.22 13.90
N GLY A 57 8.07 -14.34 14.10
CA GLY A 57 9.40 -14.38 14.71
C GLY A 57 10.49 -14.07 13.68
N VAL A 58 11.45 -13.25 14.06
CA VAL A 58 12.65 -12.98 13.25
C VAL A 58 13.90 -13.17 14.09
N ARG A 59 14.85 -13.95 13.58
CA ARG A 59 16.13 -14.24 14.24
C ARG A 59 17.30 -13.87 13.35
N ALA A 60 18.25 -13.12 13.88
CA ALA A 60 19.56 -12.95 13.27
C ALA A 60 20.37 -14.24 13.46
N LEU A 61 20.72 -14.91 12.37
CA LEU A 61 21.47 -16.17 12.49
C LEU A 61 22.91 -15.88 12.93
N PRO A 62 23.45 -16.69 13.86
CA PRO A 62 24.85 -16.58 14.28
C PRO A 62 25.78 -16.84 13.09
N VAL A 63 26.97 -16.24 13.14
CA VAL A 63 28.03 -16.48 12.17
C VAL A 63 29.14 -17.23 12.88
N ASP A 64 29.57 -18.35 12.30
CA ASP A 64 30.62 -19.21 12.90
C ASP A 64 32.00 -18.52 12.91
N ASP A 65 32.16 -17.48 12.10
CA ASP A 65 33.37 -16.67 12.02
C ASP A 65 33.27 -15.46 12.97
N ALA A 66 34.08 -15.49 14.03
CA ALA A 66 34.14 -14.43 15.04
C ALA A 66 34.60 -13.05 14.49
N SER A 67 35.16 -13.01 13.28
CA SER A 67 35.48 -11.74 12.60
C SER A 67 34.26 -11.06 11.98
N VAL A 68 33.14 -11.78 11.84
CA VAL A 68 31.92 -11.26 11.25
C VAL A 68 31.02 -10.72 12.34
N GLU A 69 31.03 -9.39 12.48
CA GLU A 69 30.25 -8.68 13.50
C GLU A 69 28.73 -8.66 13.22
N ARG A 70 28.29 -9.07 12.03
CA ARG A 70 26.89 -8.93 11.57
C ARG A 70 26.32 -10.21 11.00
N ALA A 71 25.03 -10.43 11.18
CA ALA A 71 24.35 -11.62 10.68
C ALA A 71 24.38 -11.67 9.15
N THR A 72 24.69 -12.81 8.56
CA THR A 72 24.62 -12.99 7.09
C THR A 72 23.21 -13.38 6.62
N HIS A 73 22.36 -13.83 7.53
CA HIS A 73 21.02 -14.31 7.26
C HIS A 73 20.05 -13.93 8.39
N LEU A 74 18.81 -13.64 8.02
CA LEU A 74 17.68 -13.58 8.94
C LEU A 74 16.83 -14.83 8.76
N ARG A 75 16.52 -15.53 9.84
CA ARG A 75 15.53 -16.60 9.83
C ARG A 75 14.17 -16.04 10.22
N VAL A 76 13.19 -16.24 9.35
CA VAL A 76 11.79 -15.90 9.62
C VAL A 76 11.04 -17.15 10.04
N GLU A 77 10.17 -17.02 11.04
CA GLU A 77 9.39 -18.11 11.61
C GLU A 77 7.94 -17.65 11.79
N TYR A 78 7.01 -18.32 11.11
CA TYR A 78 5.59 -17.98 11.16
C TYR A 78 4.70 -19.11 10.67
N THR A 79 3.43 -19.02 11.03
CA THR A 79 2.39 -19.95 10.60
C THR A 79 1.41 -19.22 9.69
N VAL A 80 0.99 -19.88 8.60
CA VAL A 80 -0.04 -19.38 7.68
C VAL A 80 -1.19 -20.37 7.68
N THR A 81 -2.40 -19.86 7.89
CA THR A 81 -3.63 -20.63 7.72
C THR A 81 -4.29 -20.20 6.42
N ASP A 82 -4.55 -21.14 5.52
CA ASP A 82 -5.29 -20.90 4.29
C ASP A 82 -6.79 -20.83 4.61
N ASN A 83 -7.38 -19.65 4.49
CA ASN A 83 -8.79 -19.41 4.80
C ASN A 83 -9.78 -20.16 3.88
N ARG A 84 -9.31 -20.83 2.82
CA ARG A 84 -10.16 -21.60 1.90
C ARG A 84 -10.19 -23.08 2.26
N THR A 85 -9.09 -23.61 2.79
CA THR A 85 -8.93 -25.04 3.11
C THR A 85 -8.85 -25.30 4.60
N ASP A 86 -8.73 -24.25 5.43
CA ASP A 86 -8.39 -24.29 6.85
C ASP A 86 -7.07 -25.03 7.15
N GLU A 87 -6.25 -25.29 6.13
CA GLU A 87 -4.95 -25.91 6.29
C GLU A 87 -3.95 -24.91 6.85
N THR A 88 -3.16 -25.37 7.83
CA THR A 88 -2.16 -24.55 8.50
C THR A 88 -0.77 -25.07 8.15
N THR A 89 0.10 -24.16 7.70
CA THR A 89 1.48 -24.46 7.31
C THR A 89 2.45 -23.62 8.12
N ASP A 90 3.40 -24.30 8.76
CA ASP A 90 4.52 -23.66 9.46
C ASP A 90 5.67 -23.38 8.49
N HIS A 91 6.19 -22.16 8.56
CA HIS A 91 7.28 -21.68 7.74
C HIS A 91 8.45 -21.29 8.62
N ALA A 92 9.62 -21.88 8.37
CA ALA A 92 10.88 -21.50 8.99
C ALA A 92 12.01 -21.59 7.97
N TYR A 93 12.50 -20.45 7.50
CA TYR A 93 13.56 -20.43 6.47
C TYR A 93 14.47 -19.20 6.60
N PRO A 94 15.73 -19.31 6.14
CA PRO A 94 16.66 -18.19 6.11
C PRO A 94 16.43 -17.28 4.89
N ILE A 95 16.65 -15.99 5.08
CA ILE A 95 16.69 -14.94 4.08
C ILE A 95 18.10 -14.35 4.13
N ALA A 96 18.85 -14.48 3.04
CA ALA A 96 20.22 -13.98 2.96
C ALA A 96 20.25 -12.44 2.96
N LEU A 97 21.29 -11.88 3.57
CA LEU A 97 21.53 -10.46 3.65
C LEU A 97 22.75 -10.04 2.83
N ASN A 98 22.67 -8.84 2.26
CA ASN A 98 23.78 -8.11 1.69
C ASN A 98 23.97 -6.78 2.41
N TYR A 99 25.20 -6.28 2.44
CA TYR A 99 25.52 -5.01 3.05
C TYR A 99 26.10 -4.04 2.03
N THR A 100 25.80 -2.76 2.18
CA THR A 100 26.44 -1.69 1.42
C THR A 100 26.98 -0.67 2.40
N ALA A 101 28.26 -0.31 2.28
CA ALA A 101 28.88 0.72 3.10
C ALA A 101 28.22 2.07 2.84
N CYS A 102 28.00 2.84 3.90
CA CYS A 102 27.44 4.19 3.82
C CYS A 102 28.56 5.25 3.83
N ASN A 103 28.39 6.33 3.06
CA ASN A 103 29.40 7.39 2.92
C ASN A 103 29.77 8.11 4.24
N PHE A 104 28.87 8.09 5.23
CA PHE A 104 29.07 8.73 6.54
C PHE A 104 29.33 7.71 7.67
N GLY A 105 29.75 6.49 7.33
CA GLY A 105 29.91 5.39 8.27
C GLY A 105 28.66 4.52 8.41
N GLY A 106 28.85 3.28 8.88
CA GLY A 106 27.80 2.27 9.03
C GLY A 106 27.55 1.43 7.76
N SER A 107 26.65 0.45 7.89
CA SER A 107 26.23 -0.44 6.80
C SER A 107 24.73 -0.36 6.62
N ARG A 108 24.28 -0.37 5.37
CA ARG A 108 22.88 -0.59 5.06
C ARG A 108 22.65 -2.07 4.72
N PRO A 109 21.85 -2.81 5.51
CA PRO A 109 21.44 -4.17 5.15
C PRO A 109 20.45 -4.14 3.98
N TRP A 110 20.46 -5.23 3.22
CA TRP A 110 19.53 -5.52 2.12
C TRP A 110 19.16 -6.99 2.16
N PHE A 111 17.92 -7.34 1.87
CA PHE A 111 17.56 -8.73 1.64
C PHE A 111 18.05 -9.19 0.27
N ARG A 112 18.31 -10.49 0.14
CA ARG A 112 18.22 -11.20 -1.14
C ARG A 112 16.87 -11.90 -1.21
N CYS A 113 16.19 -11.77 -2.34
CA CYS A 113 14.93 -12.48 -2.56
C CYS A 113 15.15 -14.00 -2.38
N PRO A 114 14.38 -14.67 -1.50
CA PRO A 114 14.56 -16.10 -1.22
C PRO A 114 13.97 -17.00 -2.32
N MET A 115 13.24 -16.43 -3.30
CA MET A 115 12.71 -17.19 -4.42
C MET A 115 13.85 -17.77 -5.26
N VAL A 116 13.76 -19.07 -5.55
CA VAL A 116 14.73 -19.80 -6.37
C VAL A 116 14.85 -19.12 -7.73
N GLY A 117 16.08 -18.77 -8.12
CA GLY A 117 16.36 -18.10 -9.39
C GLY A 117 16.27 -16.57 -9.40
N CYS A 118 15.77 -15.94 -8.32
CA CYS A 118 15.76 -14.47 -8.21
C CYS A 118 17.03 -13.95 -7.55
N GLY A 119 17.19 -14.14 -6.23
CA GLY A 119 18.37 -13.71 -5.47
C GLY A 119 18.65 -12.19 -5.49
N THR A 120 17.77 -11.38 -6.08
CA THR A 120 17.92 -9.93 -6.27
C THR A 120 17.99 -9.23 -4.92
N ARG A 121 18.89 -8.24 -4.84
CA ARG A 121 19.03 -7.36 -3.68
C ARG A 121 17.83 -6.41 -3.59
N ILE A 122 17.04 -6.51 -2.51
CA ILE A 122 15.81 -5.72 -2.32
C ILE A 122 15.68 -5.22 -0.88
N GLY A 123 15.09 -4.04 -0.71
CA GLY A 123 14.86 -3.46 0.63
C GLY A 123 13.60 -3.98 1.31
N LYS A 124 12.66 -4.53 0.54
CA LYS A 124 11.36 -5.02 1.03
C LYS A 124 11.00 -6.37 0.41
N LEU A 125 10.49 -7.26 1.25
CA LEU A 125 9.85 -8.50 0.83
C LEU A 125 8.37 -8.46 1.18
N TYR A 126 7.57 -9.17 0.40
CA TYR A 126 6.13 -9.15 0.46
C TYR A 126 5.62 -10.58 0.59
N ARG A 127 4.63 -10.78 1.46
CA ARG A 127 3.82 -11.99 1.53
C ARG A 127 2.36 -11.58 1.32
N PRO A 128 1.76 -11.90 0.18
CA PRO A 128 0.33 -11.72 -0.03
C PRO A 128 -0.50 -12.46 1.03
N LEU A 129 -1.73 -12.03 1.31
CA LEU A 129 -2.59 -12.69 2.32
C LEU A 129 -2.83 -14.18 2.01
N ASN A 130 -2.90 -14.53 0.73
CA ASN A 130 -3.04 -15.92 0.27
C ASN A 130 -1.68 -16.56 -0.09
N GLY A 131 -0.58 -15.87 0.22
CA GLY A 131 0.78 -16.28 -0.12
C GLY A 131 1.46 -16.98 1.04
N GLN A 132 2.26 -18.00 0.72
CA GLN A 132 2.94 -18.82 1.71
C GLN A 132 4.31 -18.24 2.12
N ILE A 133 5.02 -17.62 1.19
CA ILE A 133 6.41 -17.15 1.38
C ILE A 133 6.57 -15.65 1.14
N PHE A 134 7.55 -15.06 1.82
CA PHE A 134 8.02 -13.70 1.54
C PHE A 134 8.93 -13.73 0.30
N ALA A 135 8.61 -12.93 -0.71
CA ALA A 135 9.47 -12.76 -1.89
C ALA A 135 9.46 -11.30 -2.36
N CYS A 136 10.30 -10.97 -3.35
CA CYS A 136 10.30 -9.62 -3.92
C CYS A 136 9.01 -9.36 -4.70
N ARG A 137 8.76 -8.08 -4.96
CA ARG A 137 7.58 -7.62 -5.70
C ARG A 137 7.43 -8.30 -7.07
N GLU A 138 8.54 -8.47 -7.78
CA GLU A 138 8.57 -9.05 -9.13
C GLU A 138 8.24 -10.54 -9.11
N CYS A 139 8.77 -11.31 -8.15
CA CYS A 139 8.48 -12.75 -8.02
C CYS A 139 7.01 -13.04 -7.67
N HIS A 140 6.36 -12.13 -6.96
CA HIS A 140 4.92 -12.21 -6.67
C HIS A 140 4.05 -11.47 -7.70
N GLU A 141 4.65 -10.93 -8.77
CA GLU A 141 3.97 -10.17 -9.82
C GLU A 141 3.07 -9.04 -9.27
N LEU A 142 3.48 -8.41 -8.17
CA LEU A 142 2.63 -7.48 -7.43
C LEU A 142 2.53 -6.13 -8.15
N GLY A 143 1.31 -5.71 -8.43
CA GLY A 143 1.01 -4.34 -8.84
C GLY A 143 0.94 -3.41 -7.64
N TYR A 144 1.30 -2.14 -7.82
CA TYR A 144 0.84 -1.09 -6.91
C TYR A 144 -0.62 -0.79 -7.21
N ARG A 145 -1.42 -0.49 -6.17
CA ARG A 145 -2.81 -0.07 -6.36
C ARG A 145 -2.91 1.15 -7.29
N SER A 146 -1.97 2.10 -7.17
CA SER A 146 -1.89 3.28 -8.04
C SER A 146 -1.68 2.97 -9.52
N CYS A 147 -1.08 1.82 -9.88
CA CYS A 147 -0.91 1.38 -11.27
C CYS A 147 -2.16 0.67 -11.82
N ARG A 148 -3.07 0.22 -10.96
CA ARG A 148 -4.38 -0.33 -11.39
C ARG A 148 -5.41 0.77 -11.57
N GLU A 149 -5.30 1.81 -10.74
CA GLU A 149 -6.12 3.00 -10.86
C GLU A 149 -5.71 3.89 -12.04
N SER A 150 -4.50 3.74 -12.61
CA SER A 150 -4.07 4.50 -13.80
C SER A 150 -4.77 4.09 -15.11
N GLY A 151 -5.60 3.04 -15.11
CA GLY A 151 -6.51 2.70 -16.22
C GLY A 151 -7.97 3.03 -15.94
N ASP A 152 -8.28 3.49 -14.72
CA ASP A 152 -9.63 3.81 -14.25
C ASP A 152 -9.76 5.35 -14.18
N GLU A 153 -10.33 5.92 -15.24
CA GLU A 153 -10.42 7.39 -15.41
C GLU A 153 -11.20 8.04 -14.27
N VAL A 154 -12.21 7.34 -13.72
CA VAL A 154 -13.03 7.80 -12.60
C VAL A 154 -12.22 7.89 -11.32
N LYS A 155 -11.47 6.84 -10.95
CA LYS A 155 -10.61 6.86 -9.76
C LYS A 155 -9.49 7.89 -9.87
N GLN A 156 -8.96 8.12 -11.07
CA GLN A 156 -7.94 9.16 -11.28
C GLN A 156 -8.50 10.56 -11.10
N ALA A 157 -9.67 10.83 -11.70
CA ALA A 157 -10.34 12.11 -11.56
C ALA A 157 -10.71 12.36 -10.08
N GLU A 158 -11.16 11.32 -9.37
CA GLU A 158 -11.45 11.40 -7.94
C GLU A 158 -10.20 11.78 -7.12
N ARG A 159 -9.03 11.20 -7.44
CA ARG A 159 -7.76 11.55 -6.77
C ARG A 159 -7.34 12.99 -7.03
N ARG A 160 -7.50 13.48 -8.26
CA ARG A 160 -7.21 14.88 -8.62
C ARG A 160 -8.12 15.81 -7.83
N TYR A 161 -9.41 15.49 -7.79
CA TYR A 161 -10.41 16.21 -7.00
C TYR A 161 -10.05 16.26 -5.50
N ARG A 162 -9.77 15.12 -4.87
CA ARG A 162 -9.38 15.04 -3.45
C ARG A 162 -8.12 15.84 -3.14
N ARG A 163 -7.11 15.81 -4.03
CA ARG A 163 -5.87 16.61 -3.89
C ARG A 163 -6.13 18.11 -4.03
N ALA A 164 -7.01 18.53 -4.93
CA ALA A 164 -7.39 19.93 -5.07
C ALA A 164 -8.16 20.40 -3.82
N TYR A 165 -9.05 19.57 -3.29
CA TYR A 165 -9.86 19.87 -2.10
C TYR A 165 -8.99 20.06 -0.85
N ALA A 166 -8.04 19.15 -0.61
CA ALA A 166 -7.13 19.20 0.54
C ALA A 166 -6.25 20.47 0.60
N LYS A 167 -6.07 21.18 -0.52
CA LYS A 167 -5.32 22.45 -0.54
C LYS A 167 -6.12 23.63 0.00
N ILE A 168 -7.44 23.52 0.00
CA ILE A 168 -8.35 24.61 0.36
C ILE A 168 -9.05 24.31 1.68
N ASP A 169 -9.21 23.04 2.04
CA ASP A 169 -9.77 22.66 3.33
C ASP A 169 -8.71 22.55 4.42
N SER A 170 -8.66 23.56 5.29
CA SER A 170 -7.76 23.57 6.45
C SER A 170 -8.14 22.54 7.53
N ASN A 171 -9.32 21.92 7.43
CA ASN A 171 -9.88 21.02 8.44
C ASN A 171 -9.78 19.53 8.05
N ASN A 172 -9.14 19.21 6.92
CA ASN A 172 -8.94 17.85 6.42
C ASN A 172 -10.23 16.99 6.33
N ARG A 173 -11.37 17.63 6.06
CA ARG A 173 -12.66 17.03 5.79
C ARG A 173 -12.56 16.18 4.53
N ARG A 174 -13.19 15.00 4.58
CA ARG A 174 -13.37 14.15 3.41
C ARG A 174 -14.61 14.63 2.64
N PRO A 175 -14.48 15.03 1.36
CA PRO A 175 -15.66 15.33 0.55
C PRO A 175 -16.46 14.04 0.32
N HIS A 176 -17.75 14.06 0.62
CA HIS A 176 -18.64 12.92 0.43
C HIS A 176 -19.30 12.97 -0.96
N PRO A 177 -19.32 11.88 -1.74
CA PRO A 177 -19.82 11.87 -3.13
C PRO A 177 -21.32 12.14 -3.26
N ASN A 178 -22.15 11.82 -2.25
CA ASN A 178 -23.58 12.14 -2.21
C ASN A 178 -23.92 13.33 -1.28
N SER A 179 -22.97 14.22 -1.03
CA SER A 179 -23.29 15.48 -0.34
C SER A 179 -24.16 16.32 -1.27
N THR A 180 -25.45 16.44 -0.94
CA THR A 180 -26.41 17.34 -1.60
C THR A 180 -25.95 18.81 -1.59
N ASP A 181 -24.87 19.13 -0.84
CA ASP A 181 -24.27 20.46 -0.67
C ASP A 181 -23.01 20.74 -1.54
N TYR A 182 -22.91 20.17 -2.74
CA TYR A 182 -21.83 20.56 -3.67
C TYR A 182 -22.09 21.93 -4.34
N PRO A 183 -21.10 22.85 -4.48
CA PRO A 183 -19.90 23.09 -3.69
C PRO A 183 -20.03 24.41 -2.91
N TYR A 184 -20.19 24.37 -1.59
CA TYR A 184 -19.66 25.45 -0.77
C TYR A 184 -18.20 25.09 -0.43
N PRO A 185 -17.20 25.63 -1.16
CA PRO A 185 -15.82 25.43 -0.77
C PRO A 185 -15.62 25.97 0.64
N PRO A 186 -14.75 25.35 1.45
CA PRO A 186 -14.39 25.93 2.73
C PRO A 186 -13.91 27.37 2.51
N GLY A 187 -14.29 28.25 3.45
CA GLY A 187 -13.86 29.64 3.42
C GLY A 187 -12.34 29.72 3.33
N ARG A 188 -11.82 30.79 2.71
CA ARG A 188 -10.39 31.01 2.51
C ARG A 188 -9.58 30.67 3.78
N PRO A 189 -8.62 29.72 3.71
CA PRO A 189 -7.75 29.40 4.83
C PRO A 189 -7.04 30.63 5.38
N ALA A 190 -6.89 30.68 6.71
CA ALA A 190 -6.14 31.73 7.37
C ALA A 190 -4.70 31.77 6.81
N GLY A 191 -4.23 32.96 6.43
CA GLY A 191 -2.88 33.16 5.88
C GLY A 191 -2.72 32.90 4.38
N MET A 192 -3.75 32.38 3.68
CA MET A 192 -3.68 32.19 2.22
C MET A 192 -3.98 33.49 1.46
N HIS A 193 -3.13 33.88 0.51
CA HIS A 193 -3.38 35.04 -0.35
C HIS A 193 -4.66 34.86 -1.19
N ARG A 194 -5.44 35.93 -1.40
CA ARG A 194 -6.76 35.86 -2.06
C ARG A 194 -6.67 35.27 -3.47
N GLU A 195 -5.67 35.71 -4.22
CA GLU A 195 -5.43 35.25 -5.59
C GLU A 195 -5.02 33.76 -5.66
N THR A 196 -4.24 33.30 -4.67
CA THR A 196 -3.87 31.88 -4.52
C THR A 196 -5.10 31.02 -4.19
N TYR A 197 -5.96 31.53 -3.32
CA TYR A 197 -7.23 30.88 -3.00
C TYR A 197 -8.15 30.78 -4.22
N GLU A 198 -8.36 31.88 -4.95
CA GLU A 198 -9.15 31.90 -6.20
C GLU A 198 -8.60 30.92 -7.24
N THR A 199 -7.27 30.86 -7.40
CA THR A 199 -6.61 29.89 -8.30
C THR A 199 -6.88 28.44 -7.87
N HIS A 200 -6.81 28.15 -6.57
CA HIS A 200 -7.10 26.81 -6.06
C HIS A 200 -8.59 26.46 -6.20
N LEU A 201 -9.49 27.42 -6.03
CA LEU A 201 -10.93 27.21 -6.26
C LEU A 201 -11.24 26.82 -7.70
N THR A 202 -10.61 27.48 -8.67
CA THR A 202 -10.75 27.12 -10.09
C THR A 202 -10.29 25.68 -10.31
N LYS A 203 -9.09 25.33 -9.83
CA LYS A 203 -8.55 23.96 -9.93
C LYS A 203 -9.44 22.91 -9.26
N LEU A 204 -10.12 23.28 -8.17
CA LEU A 204 -11.06 22.39 -7.49
C LEU A 204 -12.30 22.12 -8.33
N ARG A 205 -12.87 23.18 -8.93
CA ARG A 205 -14.04 23.06 -9.83
C ARG A 205 -13.72 22.23 -11.05
N ASP A 206 -12.59 22.50 -11.70
CA ASP A 206 -12.16 21.77 -12.90
C ASP A 206 -12.00 20.27 -12.60
N ALA A 207 -11.32 19.94 -11.49
CA ALA A 207 -11.13 18.55 -11.08
C ALA A 207 -12.43 17.86 -10.64
N TYR A 208 -13.42 18.60 -10.15
CA TYR A 208 -14.73 18.07 -9.82
C TYR A 208 -15.55 17.73 -11.07
N HIS A 209 -15.60 18.63 -12.04
CA HIS A 209 -16.29 18.39 -13.31
C HIS A 209 -15.68 17.20 -14.03
N GLU A 210 -14.35 17.12 -14.07
CA GLU A 210 -13.63 15.96 -14.64
C GLU A 210 -14.03 14.64 -13.96
N TRP A 211 -14.18 14.64 -12.63
CA TRP A 211 -14.61 13.45 -11.90
C TRP A 211 -16.07 13.10 -12.14
N GLN A 212 -16.94 14.10 -12.19
CA GLN A 212 -18.36 13.93 -12.46
C GLN A 212 -18.60 13.38 -13.87
N ASP A 213 -17.92 13.93 -14.88
CA ASP A 213 -18.03 13.52 -16.28
C ASP A 213 -17.53 12.08 -16.48
N ALA A 214 -16.37 11.75 -15.86
CA ALA A 214 -15.84 10.39 -15.89
C ALA A 214 -16.83 9.41 -15.21
N SER A 215 -17.37 9.77 -14.04
CA SER A 215 -18.33 8.94 -13.30
C SER A 215 -19.64 8.73 -14.08
N LEU A 216 -20.15 9.77 -14.74
CA LEU A 216 -21.36 9.69 -15.57
C LEU A 216 -21.13 8.82 -16.81
N THR A 217 -19.96 8.95 -17.44
CA THR A 217 -19.57 8.13 -18.59
C THR A 217 -19.51 6.64 -18.21
N GLU A 218 -18.89 6.31 -17.07
CA GLU A 218 -18.85 4.93 -16.56
C GLU A 218 -20.25 4.41 -16.18
N LEU A 219 -21.08 5.24 -15.53
CA LEU A 219 -22.47 4.88 -15.20
C LEU A 219 -23.32 4.63 -16.45
N HIS A 220 -23.17 5.42 -17.52
CA HIS A 220 -23.86 5.21 -18.79
C HIS A 220 -23.39 3.91 -19.46
N ALA A 221 -22.08 3.65 -19.53
CA ALA A 221 -21.53 2.41 -20.08
C ALA A 221 -22.01 1.17 -19.30
N LEU A 222 -22.09 1.27 -17.98
CA LEU A 222 -22.64 0.21 -17.13
C LEU A 222 -24.15 0.03 -17.35
N ALA A 223 -24.93 1.11 -17.45
CA ALA A 223 -26.37 1.04 -17.69
C ALA A 223 -26.71 0.43 -19.06
N GLU A 224 -25.94 0.76 -20.10
CA GLU A 224 -26.03 0.13 -21.42
C GLU A 224 -25.70 -1.37 -21.36
N SER A 225 -24.67 -1.76 -20.60
CA SER A 225 -24.30 -3.17 -20.43
C SER A 225 -25.36 -4.01 -19.71
N VAL A 226 -26.22 -3.37 -18.89
CA VAL A 226 -27.28 -4.01 -18.11
C VAL A 226 -28.67 -3.82 -18.77
N GLY A 227 -28.75 -3.11 -19.89
CA GLY A 227 -29.99 -2.92 -20.68
C GLY A 227 -30.99 -1.95 -20.04
N VAL A 228 -30.53 -0.99 -19.24
CA VAL A 228 -31.36 0.04 -18.61
C VAL A 228 -31.21 1.36 -19.38
N GLU A 229 -32.31 1.90 -19.92
CA GLU A 229 -32.30 3.23 -20.56
C GLU A 229 -32.08 4.33 -19.50
N VAL A 230 -30.98 5.09 -19.64
CA VAL A 230 -30.73 6.30 -18.85
C VAL A 230 -31.27 7.50 -19.63
N PRO A 231 -32.21 8.29 -19.09
CA PRO A 231 -32.77 9.44 -19.80
C PRO A 231 -31.69 10.52 -20.00
N PRO A 232 -31.70 11.25 -21.14
CA PRO A 232 -30.76 12.35 -21.35
C PRO A 232 -31.04 13.47 -20.34
N GLY A 233 -29.97 13.90 -19.66
CA GLY A 233 -29.96 15.07 -18.77
C GLY A 233 -29.90 16.39 -19.52
#